data_AF-A0AAT9GWT1-F1
#
_entry.id   AF-A0AAT9GWT1-F1
#
_cell.length_a   1.000
_cell.length_b   1.000
_cell.length_c   1.000
_cell.angle_alpha   90.00
_cell.angle_beta   90.00
_cell.angle_gamma   90.00
#
_symmetry.space_group_name_H-M   'P 1'
#
loop_
_entity.id
_entity.type
_entity.pdbx_description
1 polymer ?
#
loop_
_entity_poly.entity_id
_entity_poly.type
_entity_poly.pdbx_seq_one_letter_code
_entity_poly.pdbx_strand_id
1 'polypeptide(L)' 'MEKQNNRVSVYKGVGWHREQQKWRSSVSQSGVKYDCGYHDSEREAAKARDRKILALGLSKSLQILKPVE' A
#
# COMPACT_ATOMS: atom_id res chain seq x y z
N MET A 1 -4.42 -11.84 -17.10
CA MET A 1 -4.60 -10.51 -16.47
C MET A 1 -3.32 -10.13 -15.75
N GLU A 2 -2.29 -9.74 -16.50
CA GLU A 2 -1.02 -9.28 -15.95
C GLU A 2 -1.15 -7.80 -15.60
N LYS A 3 -1.32 -7.51 -14.30
CA LYS A 3 -1.32 -6.12 -13.81
C LYS A 3 0.10 -5.59 -13.89
N GLN A 4 0.33 -4.80 -14.93
CA GLN A 4 1.61 -4.21 -15.33
C GLN A 4 2.35 -3.59 -14.14
N ASN A 5 3.55 -4.13 -13.92
CA ASN A 5 4.53 -3.72 -12.95
C ASN A 5 5.30 -2.49 -13.47
N ASN A 6 4.61 -1.37 -13.70
CA ASN A 6 5.29 -0.09 -13.85
C ASN A 6 5.40 0.52 -12.46
N ARG A 7 6.57 0.38 -11.84
CA ARG A 7 6.83 0.70 -10.44
C ARG A 7 6.82 2.22 -10.24
N VAL A 8 5.64 2.83 -10.23
CA VAL A 8 5.47 4.28 -9.97
C VAL A 8 5.80 4.62 -8.52
N SER A 9 5.76 3.63 -7.64
CA SER A 9 5.86 3.79 -6.19
C SER A 9 6.94 2.92 -5.58
N VAL A 10 7.67 3.46 -4.61
CA VAL A 10 8.71 2.72 -3.85
C VAL A 10 8.07 1.63 -2.98
N TYR A 11 6.81 1.83 -2.59
CA TYR A 11 6.08 0.98 -1.67
C TYR A 11 5.26 -0.14 -2.36
N LYS A 12 5.34 -1.38 -1.87
CA LYS A 12 4.58 -2.52 -2.41
C LYS A 12 3.09 -2.35 -2.12
N GLY A 13 2.28 -2.48 -3.17
CA GLY A 13 0.81 -2.39 -3.06
C GLY A 13 0.29 -0.95 -3.05
N VAL A 14 1.16 0.05 -3.21
CA VAL A 14 0.80 1.44 -3.48
C VAL A 14 0.95 1.69 -4.98
N GLY A 15 0.01 2.39 -5.59
CA GLY A 15 0.06 2.78 -6.99
C GLY A 15 -0.64 4.10 -7.24
N TRP A 16 -0.12 4.88 -8.19
CA TRP A 16 -0.73 6.15 -8.59
C TRP A 16 -1.90 5.91 -9.56
N HIS A 17 -3.05 6.49 -9.26
CA HIS A 17 -4.24 6.46 -10.10
C HIS A 17 -4.33 7.75 -10.90
N ARG A 18 -3.89 7.71 -12.18
CA ARG A 18 -3.79 8.90 -13.04
C ARG A 18 -5.13 9.60 -13.27
N GLU A 19 -6.22 8.84 -13.44
CA GLU A 19 -7.57 9.40 -13.64
C GLU A 19 -8.09 10.19 -12.44
N GLN A 20 -7.75 9.76 -11.22
CA GLN A 20 -8.19 10.45 -10.01
C GLN A 20 -7.11 11.35 -9.41
N GLN A 21 -5.91 11.35 -10.00
CA GLN A 21 -4.71 12.00 -9.49
C GLN A 21 -4.51 11.70 -7.99
N LYS A 22 -4.68 10.43 -7.61
CA LYS A 22 -4.62 9.96 -6.22
C LYS A 22 -3.81 8.69 -6.10
N TRP A 23 -3.08 8.56 -4.99
CA TRP A 23 -2.37 7.34 -4.61
C TRP A 23 -3.34 6.34 -4.00
N ARG A 24 -3.49 5.19 -4.63
CA ARG A 24 -4.25 4.07 -4.07
C ARG A 24 -3.32 3.13 -3.35
N SER A 25 -3.70 2.71 -2.14
CA SER A 25 -3.02 1.64 -1.42
C SER A 25 -3.90 0.41 -1.30
N SER A 26 -3.28 -0.75 -1.44
CA SER A 26 -3.93 -2.05 -1.23
C SER A 26 -2.95 -3.03 -0.60
N VAL A 27 -3.45 -3.84 0.33
CA VAL A 27 -2.70 -4.92 0.96
C VAL A 27 -3.29 -6.26 0.57
N SER A 28 -2.47 -7.11 -0.03
CA SER A 28 -2.83 -8.50 -0.27
C SER A 28 -2.25 -9.36 0.85
N GLN A 29 -3.09 -10.12 1.54
CA GLN A 29 -2.70 -11.09 2.55
C GLN A 29 -3.42 -12.42 2.32
N SER A 30 -2.67 -13.52 2.24
CA SER A 30 -3.21 -14.88 2.16
C SER A 30 -4.31 -15.05 1.08
N GLY A 31 -4.10 -14.45 -0.10
CA GLY A 31 -5.08 -14.46 -1.19
C GLY A 31 -6.21 -13.44 -1.06
N VAL A 32 -6.40 -12.82 0.10
CA VAL A 32 -7.37 -11.75 0.32
C VAL A 32 -6.73 -10.40 0.04
N LYS A 33 -7.41 -9.57 -0.76
CA LYS A 33 -6.96 -8.22 -1.06
C LYS A 33 -7.81 -7.20 -0.32
N TYR A 34 -7.20 -6.46 0.58
CA TYR A 34 -7.82 -5.36 1.30
C TYR A 34 -7.42 -4.04 0.64
N ASP A 35 -8.42 -3.26 0.26
CA ASP A 35 -8.19 -1.89 -0.17
C ASP A 35 -8.00 -1.00 1.05
N CYS A 36 -6.96 -0.18 1.01
CA CYS A 36 -6.63 0.76 2.08
C CYS A 36 -7.13 2.17 1.76
N GLY A 37 -7.64 2.40 0.54
CA GLY A 37 -8.22 3.66 0.10
C GLY A 37 -7.30 4.47 -0.82
N TYR A 38 -7.76 5.69 -1.09
CA TYR A 38 -7.08 6.69 -1.91
C TYR A 38 -6.53 7.81 -1.03
N HIS A 39 -5.32 8.27 -1.33
CA HIS A 39 -4.59 9.29 -0.61
C HIS A 39 -3.94 10.25 -1.60
N ASP A 40 -3.63 11.45 -1.14
CA ASP A 40 -2.99 12.47 -1.97
C ASP A 40 -1.47 12.26 -2.07
N SER A 41 -0.89 11.48 -1.15
CA SER A 41 0.55 11.19 -1.11
C SER A 41 0.88 9.70 -1.07
N GLU A 42 1.99 9.34 -1.72
CA GLU A 42 2.54 7.98 -1.70
C GLU A 42 2.84 7.50 -0.27
N ARG A 43 3.45 8.36 0.55
CA ARG A 43 3.76 8.08 1.96
C ARG A 43 2.51 7.81 2.79
N GLU A 44 1.43 8.55 2.58
CA GLU A 44 0.17 8.34 3.30
C GLU A 44 -0.48 7.02 2.89
N ALA A 45 -0.48 6.71 1.60
CA ALA A 45 -0.95 5.43 1.09
C ALA A 45 -0.14 4.25 1.68
N ALA A 46 1.18 4.39 1.77
CA ALA A 46 2.02 3.38 2.42
C ALA A 46 1.77 3.29 3.94
N LYS A 47 1.55 4.42 4.62
CA LYS A 47 1.21 4.47 6.06
C LYS A 47 -0.16 3.84 6.35
N ALA A 48 -1.15 4.07 5.48
CA ALA A 48 -2.48 3.46 5.58
C ALA A 48 -2.40 1.94 5.43
N ARG A 49 -1.58 1.46 4.49
CA ARG A 49 -1.25 0.03 4.34
C ARG A 49 -0.65 -0.56 5.61
N ASP A 50 0.35 0.10 6.19
CA ASP A 50 1.02 -0.34 7.42
C ASP A 50 0.05 -0.35 8.62
N ARG A 51 -0.78 0.69 8.77
CA ARG A 51 -1.86 0.70 9.77
C ARG A 51 -2.85 -0.44 9.57
N LYS A 52 -3.21 -0.76 8.33
CA LYS A 52 -4.11 -1.88 8.02
C LYS A 52 -3.48 -3.22 8.40
N ILE A 53 -2.18 -3.41 8.15
CA ILE A 53 -1.40 -4.58 8.56
C ILE A 53 -1.43 -4.73 10.09
N LEU A 54 -1.17 -3.65 10.83
CA LEU A 54 -1.23 -3.64 12.30
C LEU A 54 -2.64 -3.94 12.81
N ALA A 55 -3.66 -3.28 12.24
CA ALA A 55 -5.06 -3.47 12.63
C ALA A 55 -5.58 -4.89 12.34
N LEU A 56 -5.08 -5.52 11.27
CA LEU A 56 -5.41 -6.89 10.89
C LEU A 56 -4.49 -7.93 11.57
N GLY A 57 -3.49 -7.51 12.35
CA GLY A 57 -2.53 -8.42 12.99
C GLY A 57 -1.66 -9.20 11.99
N LEU A 58 -1.40 -8.62 10.82
CA LEU A 58 -0.65 -9.29 9.75
C LEU A 58 0.86 -9.27 10.05
N SER A 59 1.51 -10.42 9.98
CA SER A 59 2.97 -10.56 10.09
C SER A 59 3.71 -10.13 8.80
N LYS A 60 3.39 -8.95 8.27
CA LYS A 60 4.10 -8.38 7.12
C LYS A 60 5.04 -7.26 7.53
N SER A 61 6.16 -7.17 6.81
CA SER A 61 7.07 -6.03 6.95
C SER A 61 6.36 -4.72 6.60
N LEU A 62 6.34 -3.83 7.58
CA LEU A 62 5.94 -2.43 7.45
C LEU A 62 6.97 -1.72 6.58
N GLN A 63 6.51 -0.80 5.73
CA GLN A 63 7.39 -0.15 4.75
C GLN A 63 7.71 1.30 5.10
N ILE A 64 6.78 1.99 5.75
CA ILE A 64 6.96 3.33 6.32
C ILE A 64 7.33 3.22 7.78
N LEU A 65 6.60 2.40 8.54
CA LEU A 65 6.85 2.14 9.96
C LEU A 65 7.94 1.07 10.12
N LYS A 66 9.05 1.19 9.40
CA LYS A 66 10.24 0.44 9.79
C LYS A 66 10.77 1.13 11.05
N PRO A 67 10.83 0.46 12.22
CA PRO A 67 11.68 0.96 13.27
C PRO A 67 13.09 1.02 12.66
N VAL A 68 13.68 2.20 12.70
CA VAL A 68 15.12 2.34 12.47
C VAL A 68 15.78 1.54 13.59
N GLU A 69 16.48 0.47 13.24
CA GLU A 69 17.44 -0.17 14.16
C GLU A 69 18.63 0.77 14.39
#